data_AF-A0AB34K6L5-F1
#
_entry.id   AF-A0AB34K6L5-F1
#
_cell.length_a   1.000
_cell.length_b   1.000
_cell.length_c   1.000
_cell.angle_alpha   90.00
_cell.angle_beta   90.00
_cell.angle_gamma   90.00
#
_symmetry.space_group_name_H-M   'P 1'
#
loop_
_entity.id
_entity.type
_entity.pdbx_description
1 polymer ?
#
loop_
_entity_poly.entity_id
_entity_poly.type
_entity_poly.pdbx_seq_one_letter_code
_entity_poly.pdbx_strand_id
1 'polypeptide(L)'
;MLERSLRQRELVTTNTSQGARAKAAAMEIMTESGMSLRVAALKHGVDNVSLIHYWLKKWRGTEMEDVAKSSRVEDSHDVCGMSISGRSSSESVASGSTSLSKATSSELEGMSMKSTNSVKRSMIEEAVELTKKGCTIRQAAKQVNEKYAELDRNVTVSFSAVHKHQDPTYRPRKQGREAYLPNEFNTKVCEYVVALRALKFPVFKDQVVAAANRVLEGTSYLSKFKAKQLGSNWYYNTRVVGWQQAEAVPALYYFNVPGGGRATLIRVVDDILLTYPVEARSVAEKTIAKFNEFYDNDVSVCWDPDSFVGYAIIDDPTTGAVTLNMASHIEHAVRQYVPALLANPPQRPTRRP
;
A
#
# COMPACT_ATOMS: atom_id res chain seq x y z
N MET A 1 -21.05 24.27 -23.77
CA MET A 1 -19.65 24.23 -23.28
C MET A 1 -19.15 22.80 -23.05
N LEU A 2 -19.97 21.89 -22.52
CA LEU A 2 -19.65 20.46 -22.34
C LEU A 2 -19.37 19.68 -23.63
N GLU A 3 -20.08 19.95 -24.73
CA GLU A 3 -19.87 19.22 -26.00
C GLU A 3 -18.53 19.54 -26.70
N ARG A 4 -18.00 20.76 -26.53
CA ARG A 4 -16.65 21.10 -27.05
C ARG A 4 -15.54 20.37 -26.29
N SER A 5 -15.74 20.12 -24.99
CA SER A 5 -14.84 19.36 -24.13
C SER A 5 -14.80 17.87 -24.49
N LEU A 6 -15.96 17.29 -24.83
CA LEU A 6 -16.06 15.89 -25.26
C LEU A 6 -15.41 15.66 -26.64
N ARG A 7 -15.62 16.56 -27.61
CA ARG A 7 -14.96 16.46 -28.94
C ARG A 7 -13.44 16.63 -28.88
N GLN A 8 -12.91 17.42 -27.96
CA GLN A 8 -11.45 17.53 -27.76
C GLN A 8 -10.85 16.24 -27.15
N ARG A 9 -11.61 15.50 -26.35
CA ARG A 9 -11.15 14.20 -25.81
C ARG A 9 -11.12 13.09 -26.87
N GLU A 10 -12.06 13.09 -27.81
CA GLU A 10 -12.12 12.06 -28.86
C GLU A 10 -11.01 12.20 -29.92
N LEU A 11 -10.42 13.38 -30.10
CA LEU A 11 -9.32 13.60 -31.06
C LEU A 11 -7.94 13.17 -30.54
N VAL A 12 -7.80 12.86 -29.25
CA VAL A 12 -6.54 12.42 -28.62
C VAL A 12 -6.63 10.94 -28.24
N THR A 13 -7.04 10.09 -29.19
CA THR A 13 -6.98 8.63 -29.09
C THR A 13 -5.88 8.07 -30.01
N THR A 14 -4.70 8.68 -29.99
CA THR A 14 -3.50 8.04 -30.53
C THR A 14 -2.91 7.11 -29.47
N ASN A 15 -2.25 6.02 -29.89
CA ASN A 15 -1.64 4.92 -29.12
C ASN A 15 -0.59 5.32 -28.06
N THR A 16 -0.58 6.57 -27.63
CA THR A 16 0.44 7.19 -26.81
C THR A 16 0.13 7.00 -25.32
N SER A 17 1.08 6.43 -24.58
CA SER A 17 0.93 6.19 -23.15
C SER A 17 0.60 7.47 -22.36
N GLN A 18 -0.12 7.32 -21.24
CA GLN A 18 -0.42 8.44 -20.32
C GLN A 18 0.87 9.17 -19.88
N GLY A 19 1.98 8.46 -19.73
CA GLY A 19 3.28 9.04 -19.37
C GLY A 19 3.86 9.98 -20.45
N ALA A 20 3.75 9.59 -21.72
CA ALA A 20 4.21 10.40 -22.85
C ALA A 20 3.33 11.65 -23.05
N ARG A 21 2.01 11.51 -22.89
CA ARG A 21 1.08 12.64 -22.92
C ARG A 21 1.32 13.63 -21.77
N ALA A 22 1.58 13.13 -20.56
CA ALA A 22 1.96 13.96 -19.43
C ALA A 22 3.31 14.68 -19.63
N LYS A 23 4.28 14.03 -20.28
CA LYS A 23 5.58 14.61 -20.65
C LYS A 23 5.41 15.75 -21.65
N ALA A 24 4.60 15.56 -22.69
CA ALA A 24 4.29 16.60 -23.67
C ALA A 24 3.55 17.81 -23.05
N ALA A 25 2.56 17.55 -22.19
CA ALA A 25 1.85 18.59 -21.45
C ALA A 25 2.78 19.41 -20.54
N ALA A 26 3.75 18.75 -19.88
CA ALA A 26 4.73 19.45 -19.05
C ALA A 26 5.68 20.33 -19.88
N MET A 27 6.10 19.88 -21.07
CA MET A 27 6.94 20.68 -21.98
C MET A 27 6.21 21.95 -22.42
N GLU A 28 4.94 21.81 -22.80
CA GLU A 28 4.14 22.94 -23.27
C GLU A 28 3.93 24.00 -22.19
N ILE A 29 3.70 23.60 -20.94
CA ILE A 29 3.62 24.52 -19.80
C ILE A 29 4.94 25.27 -19.59
N MET A 30 6.10 24.64 -19.86
CA MET A 30 7.40 25.28 -19.72
C MET A 30 7.70 26.26 -20.85
N THR A 31 7.17 26.03 -22.05
CA THR A 31 7.40 26.89 -23.22
C THR A 31 6.37 28.02 -23.35
N GLU A 32 5.10 27.77 -23.03
CA GLU A 32 4.03 28.76 -23.11
C GLU A 32 3.81 29.43 -21.75
N SER A 33 4.09 30.74 -21.67
CA SER A 33 3.86 31.50 -20.44
C SER A 33 2.37 31.57 -20.11
N GLY A 34 1.99 31.03 -18.94
CA GLY A 34 0.64 31.17 -18.38
C GLY A 34 -0.32 30.00 -18.62
N MET A 35 0.11 28.89 -19.23
CA MET A 35 -0.75 27.70 -19.32
C MET A 35 -0.93 27.05 -17.95
N SER A 36 -2.19 26.89 -17.51
CA SER A 36 -2.48 26.17 -16.26
C SER A 36 -2.39 24.65 -16.43
N LEU A 37 -2.01 23.95 -15.36
CA LEU A 37 -1.92 22.48 -15.31
C LEU A 37 -3.20 21.77 -15.79
N ARG A 38 -4.36 22.34 -15.46
CA ARG A 38 -5.67 21.75 -15.81
C ARG A 38 -5.98 21.90 -17.29
N VAL A 39 -5.58 23.01 -17.90
CA VAL A 39 -5.72 23.25 -19.34
C VAL A 39 -4.81 22.30 -20.12
N ALA A 40 -3.55 22.15 -19.69
CA ALA A 40 -2.61 21.22 -20.31
C ALA A 40 -3.09 19.76 -20.20
N ALA A 41 -3.61 19.35 -19.04
CA ALA A 41 -4.16 18.01 -18.86
C ALA A 41 -5.34 17.71 -19.80
N LEU A 42 -6.24 18.68 -19.98
CA LEU A 42 -7.36 18.54 -20.92
C LEU A 42 -6.88 18.52 -22.38
N LYS A 43 -5.95 19.40 -22.75
CA LYS A 43 -5.40 19.50 -24.10
C LYS A 43 -4.67 18.22 -24.54
N HIS A 44 -3.94 17.59 -23.62
CA HIS A 44 -3.16 16.37 -23.89
C HIS A 44 -3.88 15.07 -23.49
N GLY A 45 -5.13 15.13 -23.03
CA GLY A 45 -5.89 13.94 -22.62
C GLY A 45 -5.25 13.18 -21.45
N VAL A 46 -4.63 13.90 -20.50
CA VAL A 46 -4.00 13.31 -19.32
C VAL A 46 -5.01 13.22 -18.19
N ASP A 47 -5.32 12.00 -17.74
CA ASP A 47 -6.37 11.76 -16.74
C ASP A 47 -5.93 12.20 -15.33
N ASN A 48 -4.62 12.21 -15.08
CA ASN A 48 -4.04 12.54 -13.78
C ASN A 48 -3.01 13.67 -13.86
N VAL A 49 -3.37 14.84 -13.33
CA VAL A 49 -2.55 16.06 -13.30
C VAL A 49 -1.22 15.85 -12.54
N SER A 50 -1.16 14.93 -11.57
CA SER A 50 0.06 14.63 -10.83
C SER A 50 1.18 14.08 -11.73
N LEU A 51 0.85 13.44 -12.86
CA LEU A 51 1.86 12.97 -13.83
C LEU A 51 2.56 14.14 -14.52
N ILE A 52 1.82 15.21 -14.84
CA ILE A 52 2.40 16.44 -15.43
C ILE A 52 3.29 17.13 -14.39
N HIS A 53 2.81 17.22 -13.14
CA HIS A 53 3.56 17.80 -12.03
C HIS A 53 4.87 17.06 -11.73
N TYR A 54 4.88 15.72 -11.87
CA TYR A 54 6.10 14.91 -11.76
C TYR A 54 7.17 15.35 -12.77
N TRP A 55 6.81 15.54 -14.04
CA TRP A 55 7.75 15.95 -15.09
C TRP A 55 8.24 17.38 -14.91
N LEU A 56 7.36 18.32 -14.58
CA LEU A 56 7.75 19.69 -14.24
C LEU A 56 8.75 19.73 -13.09
N LYS A 57 8.53 18.94 -12.03
CA LYS A 57 9.46 18.85 -10.89
C LYS A 57 10.78 18.19 -11.28
N LYS A 58 10.74 17.19 -12.16
CA LYS A 58 11.93 16.50 -12.67
C LYS A 58 12.80 17.43 -13.54
N TRP A 59 12.20 18.37 -14.26
CA TRP A 59 12.90 19.30 -15.15
C TRP A 59 13.22 20.67 -14.57
N ARG A 60 12.55 21.09 -13.48
CA ARG A 60 12.95 22.27 -12.71
C ARG A 60 14.34 22.05 -12.10
N GLY A 61 15.36 22.48 -12.83
CA GLY A 61 16.78 22.33 -12.48
C GLY A 61 17.67 21.77 -13.61
N THR A 62 17.09 21.32 -14.72
CA THR A 62 17.81 20.94 -15.94
C THR A 62 17.63 22.01 -17.01
N GLU A 63 18.71 22.40 -17.68
CA GLU A 63 18.69 23.28 -18.85
C GLU A 63 17.74 22.73 -19.92
N MET A 64 16.90 23.59 -20.53
CA MET A 64 15.87 23.15 -21.50
C MET A 64 16.46 22.47 -22.73
N GLU A 65 17.68 22.84 -23.14
CA GLU A 65 18.38 22.20 -24.26
C GLU A 65 18.66 20.72 -24.00
N ASP A 66 18.93 20.34 -22.75
CA ASP A 66 19.21 18.95 -22.38
C ASP A 66 17.94 18.10 -22.33
N VAL A 67 16.81 18.72 -22.00
CA VAL A 67 15.48 18.09 -22.00
C VAL A 67 15.04 17.74 -23.43
N ALA A 68 15.25 18.64 -24.39
CA ALA A 68 14.92 18.43 -25.81
C ALA A 68 15.84 17.39 -26.48
N LYS A 69 17.10 17.27 -26.05
CA LYS A 69 18.01 16.20 -26.51
C LYS A 69 17.56 14.84 -25.98
N SER A 70 17.15 14.75 -24.71
CA SER A 70 16.69 13.50 -24.10
C SER A 70 15.37 12.98 -24.69
N SER A 71 14.53 13.83 -25.28
CA SER A 71 13.27 13.40 -25.91
C SER A 71 13.43 12.81 -27.31
N ARG A 72 14.54 13.11 -28.01
CA ARG A 72 14.79 12.62 -29.38
C ARG A 72 15.41 11.22 -29.45
N VAL A 73 15.96 10.71 -28.34
CA VAL A 73 16.76 9.47 -28.34
C VAL A 73 15.91 8.20 -28.22
N GLU A 74 14.61 8.29 -27.92
CA GLU A 74 13.76 7.10 -27.72
C GLU A 74 13.04 6.60 -28.98
N ASP A 75 13.11 7.31 -30.12
CA ASP A 75 12.40 6.94 -31.35
C ASP A 75 13.30 6.49 -32.53
N SER A 76 14.61 6.31 -32.33
CA SER A 76 15.48 5.73 -33.36
C SER A 76 15.57 4.21 -33.22
N HIS A 77 14.60 3.50 -33.78
CA HIS A 77 14.88 2.22 -34.40
C HIS A 77 15.71 2.52 -35.65
N ASP A 78 17.02 2.24 -35.61
CA ASP A 78 17.75 2.06 -36.85
C ASP A 78 18.69 0.87 -36.84
N VAL A 79 18.60 0.23 -37.99
CA VAL A 79 19.29 -0.94 -38.49
C VAL A 79 20.77 -0.60 -38.64
N CYS A 80 21.65 -1.45 -38.11
CA CYS A 80 23.00 -1.53 -38.67
C CYS A 80 23.46 -2.99 -38.69
N GLY A 81 23.69 -3.45 -39.92
CA GLY A 81 24.08 -4.82 -40.23
C GLY A 81 25.52 -5.13 -39.82
N MET A 82 25.74 -6.40 -39.52
CA MET A 82 27.04 -7.02 -39.75
C MET A 82 26.82 -8.25 -40.63
N SER A 83 27.38 -8.15 -41.83
CA SER A 83 27.58 -9.24 -42.77
C SER A 83 28.56 -10.24 -42.17
N ILE A 84 28.14 -11.50 -41.99
CA ILE A 84 29.05 -12.65 -41.96
C ILE A 84 28.46 -13.70 -42.89
N SER A 85 29.24 -13.96 -43.94
CA SER A 85 29.09 -15.02 -44.92
C SER A 85 29.18 -16.41 -44.28
N GLY A 86 28.37 -17.35 -44.76
CA GLY A 86 28.85 -18.72 -44.98
C GLY A 86 27.98 -19.87 -44.49
N ARG A 87 27.46 -20.60 -45.47
CA ARG A 87 27.14 -22.04 -45.54
C ARG A 87 25.78 -22.54 -45.05
N SER A 88 25.00 -22.90 -46.07
CA SER A 88 23.98 -23.94 -46.09
C SER A 88 24.41 -25.26 -45.46
N SER A 89 23.52 -25.83 -44.66
CA SER A 89 23.19 -27.25 -44.71
C SER A 89 21.84 -27.47 -44.03
N SER A 90 20.91 -27.96 -44.82
CA SER A 90 19.61 -28.49 -44.46
C SER A 90 19.73 -29.65 -43.48
N GLU A 91 18.91 -29.65 -42.41
CA GLU A 91 18.33 -30.88 -41.88
C GLU A 91 17.11 -30.57 -41.00
N SER A 92 16.03 -31.26 -41.34
CA SER A 92 14.69 -31.20 -40.79
C SER A 92 14.52 -32.30 -39.75
N VAL A 93 14.29 -31.99 -38.45
CA VAL A 93 13.71 -32.99 -37.53
C VAL A 93 12.93 -32.35 -36.35
N ALA A 94 11.67 -32.79 -36.24
CA ALA A 94 10.79 -32.96 -35.08
C ALA A 94 10.46 -31.79 -34.14
N SER A 95 9.21 -31.34 -34.29
CA SER A 95 8.38 -30.74 -33.24
C SER A 95 8.14 -31.73 -32.08
N GLY A 96 8.69 -31.45 -30.91
CA GLY A 96 8.35 -32.11 -29.65
C GLY A 96 7.42 -31.22 -28.83
N SER A 97 6.12 -31.49 -28.85
CA SER A 97 5.12 -30.86 -27.99
C SER A 97 5.24 -31.38 -26.57
N THR A 98 5.76 -30.57 -25.65
CA THR A 98 5.73 -30.86 -24.21
C THR A 98 4.35 -30.52 -23.66
N SER A 99 3.52 -31.55 -23.50
CA SER A 99 2.23 -31.49 -22.82
C SER A 99 2.43 -31.10 -21.34
N LEU A 100 1.96 -29.91 -20.98
CA LEU A 100 1.73 -29.51 -19.59
C LEU A 100 0.61 -30.39 -19.01
N SER A 101 0.98 -31.33 -18.16
CA SER A 101 0.04 -32.13 -17.38
C SER A 101 -0.73 -31.20 -16.44
N LYS A 102 -2.04 -31.13 -16.69
CA LYS A 102 -3.06 -30.47 -15.88
C LYS A 102 -3.04 -31.12 -14.49
N ALA A 103 -2.59 -30.40 -13.48
CA ALA A 103 -2.63 -30.87 -12.09
C ALA A 103 -4.09 -31.21 -11.72
N THR A 104 -4.29 -32.42 -11.22
CA THR A 104 -5.57 -32.98 -10.82
C THR A 104 -6.11 -32.28 -9.57
N SER A 105 -7.41 -32.01 -9.58
CA SER A 105 -8.18 -31.28 -8.56
C SER A 105 -8.11 -31.85 -7.13
N SER A 106 -7.51 -33.04 -6.92
CA SER A 106 -7.46 -33.73 -5.62
C SER A 106 -6.31 -33.32 -4.71
N GLU A 107 -5.26 -32.63 -5.20
CA GLU A 107 -4.16 -32.12 -4.34
C GLU A 107 -4.50 -30.78 -3.65
N LEU A 108 -5.57 -30.12 -4.08
CA LEU A 108 -5.93 -28.75 -3.64
C LEU A 108 -6.75 -28.71 -2.34
N GLU A 109 -7.44 -29.78 -1.96
CA GLU A 109 -8.34 -29.77 -0.79
C GLU A 109 -7.62 -29.97 0.56
N GLY A 110 -6.38 -30.47 0.56
CA GLY A 110 -5.59 -30.71 1.78
C GLY A 110 -4.86 -29.48 2.37
N MET A 111 -4.92 -28.32 1.72
CA MET A 111 -4.10 -27.14 2.11
C MET A 111 -4.84 -26.08 2.94
N SER A 112 -6.01 -26.42 3.49
CA SER A 112 -6.99 -25.48 4.05
C SER A 112 -6.61 -24.81 5.39
N MET A 113 -5.49 -25.15 6.05
CA MET A 113 -5.09 -24.52 7.33
C MET A 113 -3.62 -24.14 7.47
N LYS A 114 -2.84 -24.09 6.39
CA LYS A 114 -1.42 -23.74 6.50
C LYS A 114 -1.24 -22.24 6.77
N SER A 115 -0.50 -21.90 7.82
CA SER A 115 -0.05 -20.53 8.12
C SER A 115 0.62 -19.89 6.90
N THR A 116 0.47 -18.57 6.72
CA THR A 116 1.09 -17.80 5.63
C THR A 116 2.59 -18.05 5.51
N ASN A 117 3.28 -18.24 6.64
CA ASN A 117 4.70 -18.58 6.67
C ASN A 117 4.98 -20.00 6.12
N SER A 118 4.10 -20.96 6.40
CA SER A 118 4.21 -22.32 5.87
C SER A 118 4.00 -22.33 4.35
N VAL A 119 2.99 -21.62 3.85
CA VAL A 119 2.75 -21.47 2.41
C VAL A 119 3.97 -20.84 1.73
N LYS A 120 4.51 -19.77 2.32
CA LYS A 120 5.69 -19.09 1.76
C LYS A 120 6.92 -19.99 1.72
N ARG A 121 7.13 -20.87 2.70
CA ARG A 121 8.22 -21.86 2.67
C ARG A 121 8.02 -22.86 1.54
N SER A 122 6.83 -23.43 1.39
CA SER A 122 6.53 -24.35 0.29
C SER A 122 6.71 -23.71 -1.09
N MET A 123 6.30 -22.45 -1.26
CA MET A 123 6.56 -21.70 -2.50
C MET A 123 8.06 -21.52 -2.78
N ILE A 124 8.88 -21.29 -1.74
CA ILE A 124 10.34 -21.18 -1.90
C ILE A 124 10.95 -22.53 -2.30
N GLU A 125 10.54 -23.62 -1.66
CA GLU A 125 10.99 -24.97 -1.97
C GLU A 125 10.66 -25.35 -3.43
N GLU A 126 9.42 -25.10 -3.85
CA GLU A 126 8.97 -25.33 -5.23
C GLU A 126 9.77 -24.48 -6.24
N ALA A 127 10.06 -23.23 -5.92
CA ALA A 127 10.90 -22.39 -6.77
C ALA A 127 12.33 -22.94 -6.88
N VAL A 128 12.90 -23.50 -5.81
CA VAL A 128 14.23 -24.14 -5.84
C VAL A 128 14.21 -25.44 -6.65
N GLU A 129 13.11 -26.19 -6.66
CA GLU A 129 12.99 -27.35 -7.54
C GLU A 129 12.95 -26.96 -9.03
N LEU A 130 12.28 -25.85 -9.37
CA LEU A 130 12.28 -25.33 -10.74
C LEU A 130 13.70 -24.88 -11.17
N THR A 131 14.51 -24.35 -10.24
CA THR A 131 15.90 -24.01 -10.59
C THR A 131 16.76 -25.25 -10.85
N LYS A 132 16.54 -26.34 -10.10
CA LYS A 132 17.16 -27.65 -10.39
C LYS A 132 16.77 -28.21 -11.76
N LYS A 133 15.57 -27.88 -12.26
CA LYS A 133 15.08 -28.24 -13.59
C LYS A 133 15.60 -27.33 -14.72
N GLY A 134 16.52 -26.40 -14.42
CA GLY A 134 17.15 -25.53 -15.41
C GLY A 134 16.51 -24.15 -15.58
N CYS A 135 15.46 -23.82 -14.82
CA CYS A 135 14.92 -22.46 -14.83
C CYS A 135 15.87 -21.49 -14.12
N THR A 136 15.97 -20.25 -14.62
CA THR A 136 16.66 -19.20 -13.85
C THR A 136 15.90 -18.90 -12.55
N ILE A 137 16.59 -18.51 -11.48
CA ILE A 137 15.97 -18.16 -10.18
C ILE A 137 14.82 -17.15 -10.35
N ARG A 138 14.98 -16.19 -11.26
CA ARG A 138 13.97 -15.16 -11.54
C ARG A 138 12.73 -15.76 -12.21
N GLN A 139 12.92 -16.65 -13.19
CA GLN A 139 11.81 -17.35 -13.85
C GLN A 139 11.09 -18.29 -12.89
N ALA A 140 11.83 -19.04 -12.07
CA ALA A 140 11.25 -19.94 -11.06
C ALA A 140 10.38 -19.18 -10.05
N ALA A 141 10.88 -18.09 -9.46
CA ALA A 141 10.10 -17.27 -8.53
C ALA A 141 8.86 -16.66 -9.21
N LYS A 142 8.97 -16.24 -10.48
CA LYS A 142 7.84 -15.69 -11.24
C LYS A 142 6.77 -16.77 -11.48
N GLN A 143 7.14 -17.95 -11.97
CA GLN A 143 6.22 -19.06 -12.24
C GLN A 143 5.48 -19.50 -10.97
N VAL A 144 6.18 -19.60 -9.84
CA VAL A 144 5.53 -19.94 -8.56
C VAL A 144 4.58 -18.82 -8.13
N ASN A 145 4.97 -17.55 -8.23
CA ASN A 145 4.05 -16.45 -7.88
C ASN A 145 2.81 -16.44 -8.79
N GLU A 146 2.95 -16.71 -10.08
CA GLU A 146 1.82 -16.82 -11.02
C GLU A 146 0.89 -17.99 -10.65
N LYS A 147 1.47 -19.17 -10.37
CA LYS A 147 0.72 -20.35 -9.92
C LYS A 147 -0.08 -20.11 -8.64
N TYR A 148 0.48 -19.38 -7.67
CA TYR A 148 -0.20 -19.13 -6.39
C TYR A 148 -1.06 -17.86 -6.39
N ALA A 149 -0.90 -16.97 -7.37
CA ALA A 149 -1.80 -15.83 -7.56
C ALA A 149 -3.21 -16.30 -7.92
N GLU A 150 -3.34 -17.39 -8.68
CA GLU A 150 -4.64 -18.01 -9.00
C GLU A 150 -5.35 -18.58 -7.76
N LEU A 151 -4.60 -18.87 -6.69
CA LEU A 151 -5.12 -19.40 -5.42
C LEU A 151 -5.52 -18.29 -4.43
N ASP A 152 -5.53 -17.04 -4.87
CA ASP A 152 -5.92 -15.84 -4.11
C ASP A 152 -5.18 -15.68 -2.76
N ARG A 153 -3.97 -16.22 -2.69
CA ARG A 153 -3.09 -16.02 -1.54
C ARG A 153 -2.23 -14.80 -1.85
N ASN A 154 -2.43 -13.70 -1.14
CA ASN A 154 -1.58 -12.48 -1.16
C ASN A 154 -0.14 -12.72 -0.65
N VAL A 155 0.45 -13.87 -0.95
CA VAL A 155 1.78 -14.32 -0.56
C VAL A 155 2.65 -14.33 -1.80
N THR A 156 3.75 -13.59 -1.75
CA THR A 156 4.74 -13.54 -2.83
C THR A 156 6.11 -14.01 -2.34
N VAL A 157 6.83 -14.70 -3.22
CA VAL A 157 8.22 -15.10 -3.02
C VAL A 157 9.12 -14.17 -3.83
N SER A 158 10.15 -13.66 -3.17
CA SER A 158 11.18 -12.84 -3.82
C SER A 158 12.31 -13.71 -4.36
N PHE A 159 12.94 -13.26 -5.44
CA PHE A 159 14.12 -13.91 -6.02
C PHE A 159 15.25 -14.09 -4.99
N SER A 160 15.47 -13.10 -4.11
CA SER A 160 16.48 -13.18 -3.05
C SER A 160 16.18 -14.27 -2.02
N ALA A 161 14.90 -14.55 -1.76
CA ALA A 161 14.52 -15.62 -0.83
C ALA A 161 14.85 -16.99 -1.42
N VAL A 162 14.57 -17.20 -2.71
CA VAL A 162 14.94 -18.43 -3.44
C VAL A 162 16.46 -18.60 -3.46
N HIS A 163 17.20 -17.54 -3.80
CA HIS A 163 18.66 -17.58 -3.85
C HIS A 163 19.30 -17.87 -2.48
N LYS A 164 18.78 -17.27 -1.39
CA LYS A 164 19.25 -17.53 -0.03
C LYS A 164 18.93 -18.96 0.44
N HIS A 165 17.84 -19.55 -0.04
CA HIS A 165 17.49 -20.93 0.29
C HIS A 165 18.38 -21.92 -0.44
N GLN A 166 18.74 -21.63 -1.69
CA GLN A 166 19.67 -22.46 -2.48
C GLN A 166 21.12 -22.33 -2.01
N ASP A 167 21.54 -21.11 -1.66
CA ASP A 167 22.87 -20.81 -1.14
C ASP A 167 22.74 -19.98 0.15
N PRO A 168 22.92 -20.63 1.33
CA PRO A 168 22.85 -19.94 2.63
C PRO A 168 23.87 -18.81 2.79
N THR A 169 24.96 -18.82 2.02
CA THR A 169 26.00 -17.78 2.06
C THR A 169 25.64 -16.55 1.21
N TYR A 170 24.63 -16.65 0.36
CA TYR A 170 24.18 -15.56 -0.50
C TYR A 170 23.79 -14.32 0.30
N ARG A 171 24.43 -13.20 -0.03
CA ARG A 171 24.05 -11.86 0.44
C ARG A 171 23.61 -11.02 -0.75
N PRO A 172 22.38 -10.47 -0.75
CA PRO A 172 21.91 -9.64 -1.85
C PRO A 172 22.78 -8.39 -1.99
N ARG A 173 23.13 -8.02 -3.23
CA ARG A 173 23.95 -6.83 -3.54
C ARG A 173 23.37 -5.53 -2.98
N LYS A 174 22.04 -5.45 -2.89
CA LYS A 174 21.31 -4.38 -2.19
C LYS A 174 20.55 -5.04 -1.06
N GLN A 175 20.93 -4.75 0.17
CA GLN A 175 20.10 -5.13 1.32
C GLN A 175 18.73 -4.46 1.16
N GLY A 176 17.66 -5.23 1.33
CA GLY A 176 16.32 -4.69 1.32
C GLY A 176 16.15 -3.65 2.43
N ARG A 177 15.06 -2.89 2.40
CA ARG A 177 14.73 -2.01 3.52
C ARG A 177 14.57 -2.86 4.77
N GLU A 178 15.32 -2.53 5.82
CA GLU A 178 15.14 -3.10 7.14
C GLU A 178 13.72 -2.71 7.59
N ALA A 179 12.86 -3.72 7.69
CA ALA A 179 11.44 -3.50 7.96
C ALA A 179 11.17 -3.25 9.44
N TYR A 180 12.08 -3.70 10.30
CA TYR A 180 11.89 -3.72 11.75
C TYR A 180 13.10 -3.09 12.42
N LEU A 181 12.83 -2.13 13.31
CA LEU A 181 13.80 -1.69 14.29
C LEU A 181 13.78 -2.65 15.50
N PRO A 182 14.84 -2.66 16.31
CA PRO A 182 14.82 -3.35 17.60
C PRO A 182 13.61 -2.92 18.44
N ASN A 183 13.07 -3.85 19.25
CA ASN A 183 11.81 -3.63 19.97
C ASN A 183 11.87 -2.43 20.94
N GLU A 184 13.05 -2.11 21.47
CA GLU A 184 13.30 -0.95 22.33
C GLU A 184 12.80 0.39 21.75
N PHE A 185 12.85 0.54 20.41
CA PHE A 185 12.36 1.74 19.73
C PHE A 185 10.83 1.82 19.77
N ASN A 186 10.15 0.68 19.58
CA ASN A 186 8.70 0.60 19.71
C ASN A 186 8.27 0.88 21.15
N THR A 187 8.94 0.29 22.14
CA THR A 187 8.64 0.49 23.57
C THR A 187 8.65 1.97 23.95
N LYS A 188 9.68 2.72 23.58
CA LYS A 188 9.77 4.16 23.87
C LYS A 188 8.66 4.99 23.23
N VAL A 189 8.25 4.65 22.02
CA VAL A 189 7.13 5.32 21.34
C VAL A 189 5.80 4.97 22.04
N CYS A 190 5.63 3.71 22.47
CA CYS A 190 4.45 3.29 23.22
C CYS A 190 4.38 3.98 24.59
N GLU A 191 5.48 4.06 25.34
CA GLU A 191 5.57 4.78 26.61
C GLU A 191 5.16 6.25 26.48
N TYR A 192 5.60 6.92 25.39
CA TYR A 192 5.19 8.29 25.09
C TYR A 192 3.68 8.42 24.88
N VAL A 193 3.08 7.50 24.12
CA VAL A 193 1.63 7.46 23.89
C VAL A 193 0.87 7.21 25.19
N VAL A 194 1.31 6.24 25.99
CA VAL A 194 0.71 5.91 27.29
C VAL A 194 0.75 7.13 28.21
N ALA A 195 1.86 7.87 28.25
CA ALA A 195 1.99 9.09 29.04
C ALA A 195 1.01 10.19 28.58
N LEU A 196 0.87 10.43 27.27
CA LEU A 196 -0.09 11.42 26.75
C LEU A 196 -1.54 11.04 27.10
N ARG A 197 -1.88 9.73 27.04
CA ARG A 197 -3.21 9.23 27.40
C ARG A 197 -3.48 9.33 28.90
N ALA A 198 -2.50 9.07 29.75
CA ALA A 198 -2.61 9.26 31.20
C ALA A 198 -2.95 10.71 31.55
N LEU A 199 -2.41 11.66 30.77
CA LEU A 199 -2.72 13.10 30.85
C LEU A 199 -4.04 13.50 30.15
N LYS A 200 -4.79 12.53 29.61
CA LYS A 200 -6.04 12.75 28.86
C LYS A 200 -5.87 13.64 27.63
N PHE A 201 -4.68 13.67 27.03
CA PHE A 201 -4.47 14.37 25.76
C PHE A 201 -4.82 13.49 24.56
N PRO A 202 -5.48 14.05 23.52
CA PRO A 202 -5.65 13.35 22.27
C PRO A 202 -4.28 13.12 21.62
N VAL A 203 -4.05 11.90 21.15
CA VAL A 203 -2.79 11.50 20.50
C VAL A 203 -3.01 11.41 19.00
N PHE A 204 -2.32 12.27 18.25
CA PHE A 204 -2.42 12.32 16.80
C PHE A 204 -1.27 11.59 16.12
N LYS A 205 -1.52 11.07 14.91
CA LYS A 205 -0.50 10.37 14.11
C LYS A 205 0.79 11.16 13.99
N ASP A 206 0.71 12.45 13.71
CA ASP A 206 1.89 13.31 13.50
C ASP A 206 2.74 13.47 14.78
N GLN A 207 2.11 13.42 15.97
CA GLN A 207 2.83 13.43 17.24
C GLN A 207 3.59 12.12 17.45
N VAL A 208 2.97 10.98 17.12
CA VAL A 208 3.64 9.67 17.18
C VAL A 208 4.78 9.60 16.16
N VAL A 209 4.59 10.13 14.95
CA VAL A 209 5.65 10.22 13.93
C VAL A 209 6.81 11.08 14.45
N ALA A 210 6.51 12.24 15.03
CA ALA A 210 7.52 13.13 15.59
C ALA A 210 8.28 12.48 16.75
N ALA A 211 7.57 11.78 17.65
CA ALA A 211 8.18 11.03 18.74
C ALA A 211 9.07 9.91 18.21
N ALA A 212 8.60 9.11 17.25
CA ALA A 212 9.38 8.05 16.62
C ALA A 212 10.65 8.59 15.94
N ASN A 213 10.56 9.74 15.27
CA ASN A 213 11.71 10.41 14.68
C ASN A 213 12.71 10.88 15.75
N ARG A 214 12.23 11.41 16.88
CA ARG A 214 13.09 11.81 18.01
C ARG A 214 13.78 10.62 18.67
N VAL A 215 13.09 9.49 18.83
CA VAL A 215 13.71 8.26 19.39
C VAL A 215 14.85 7.76 18.50
N LEU A 216 14.79 8.02 17.18
CA LEU A 216 15.87 7.71 16.26
C LEU A 216 17.06 8.69 16.35
N GLU A 217 16.88 9.91 16.87
CA GLU A 217 17.95 10.90 16.94
C GLU A 217 19.14 10.39 17.76
N GLY A 218 20.35 10.63 17.25
CA GLY A 218 21.59 10.14 17.87
C GLY A 218 21.89 8.64 17.65
N THR A 219 21.01 7.88 17.00
CA THR A 219 21.24 6.46 16.72
C THR A 219 21.79 6.21 15.31
N SER A 220 22.45 5.06 15.11
CA SER A 220 22.87 4.60 13.77
C SER A 220 21.68 4.29 12.84
N TYR A 221 20.47 4.18 13.38
CA TYR A 221 19.25 3.97 12.60
C TYR A 221 18.74 5.25 11.95
N LEU A 222 19.07 6.44 12.46
CA LEU A 222 18.70 7.69 11.81
C LEU A 222 19.32 7.82 10.42
N SER A 223 20.59 7.41 10.26
CA SER A 223 21.25 7.44 8.95
C SER A 223 20.62 6.43 7.98
N LYS A 224 20.27 5.22 8.46
CA LYS A 224 19.48 4.24 7.69
C LYS A 224 18.11 4.80 7.29
N PHE A 225 17.43 5.52 8.18
CA PHE A 225 16.13 6.14 7.92
C PHE A 225 16.25 7.21 6.83
N LYS A 226 17.21 8.12 6.96
CA LYS A 226 17.50 9.17 5.97
C LYS A 226 17.88 8.58 4.60
N ALA A 227 18.59 7.46 4.59
CA ALA A 227 18.94 6.71 3.38
C ALA A 227 17.76 5.92 2.77
N LYS A 228 16.54 6.03 3.32
CA LYS A 228 15.34 5.25 2.93
C LYS A 228 15.57 3.74 3.00
N GLN A 229 16.47 3.31 3.88
CA GLN A 229 16.73 1.90 4.20
C GLN A 229 15.79 1.39 5.29
N LEU A 230 15.07 2.27 6.00
CA LEU A 230 13.97 1.90 6.89
C LEU A 230 12.62 2.23 6.22
N GLY A 231 11.60 1.42 6.49
CA GLY A 231 10.23 1.73 6.07
C GLY A 231 9.70 2.97 6.78
N SER A 232 8.99 3.86 6.07
CA SER A 232 8.46 5.12 6.65
C SER A 232 7.41 4.93 7.74
N ASN A 233 6.91 3.70 7.93
CA ASN A 233 5.86 3.32 8.88
C ASN A 233 6.28 2.09 9.71
N TRP A 234 7.55 1.99 10.11
CA TRP A 234 8.06 0.82 10.86
C TRP A 234 7.31 0.56 12.18
N TYR A 235 6.72 1.58 12.79
CA TYR A 235 5.90 1.54 14.01
C TYR A 235 4.37 1.43 13.72
N TYR A 236 3.96 1.43 12.45
CA TYR A 236 2.56 1.40 12.00
C TYR A 236 2.30 0.28 10.96
N ASN A 237 2.82 -0.92 11.17
CA ASN A 237 2.74 -1.96 10.15
C ASN A 237 1.52 -2.89 10.31
N THR A 238 0.33 -2.43 9.90
CA THR A 238 -0.87 -3.29 9.74
C THR A 238 -0.85 -4.15 8.47
N ARG A 239 0.11 -3.93 7.57
CA ARG A 239 0.23 -4.72 6.31
C ARG A 239 0.57 -6.18 6.55
N VAL A 240 1.04 -6.53 7.74
CA VAL A 240 1.44 -7.89 8.13
C VAL A 240 0.26 -8.87 8.07
N VAL A 241 -0.98 -8.39 8.13
CA VAL A 241 -2.20 -9.23 8.13
C VAL A 241 -3.02 -9.08 6.84
N GLY A 242 -2.45 -8.51 5.77
CA GLY A 242 -3.12 -8.36 4.47
C GLY A 242 -4.09 -7.18 4.37
N TRP A 243 -4.21 -6.36 5.42
CA TRP A 243 -4.97 -5.12 5.38
C TRP A 243 -4.36 -4.11 4.42
N GLN A 244 -5.21 -3.54 3.57
CA GLN A 244 -4.86 -2.52 2.61
C GLN A 244 -5.29 -1.15 3.14
N GLN A 245 -4.41 -0.16 3.08
CA GLN A 245 -4.76 1.19 3.52
C GLN A 245 -5.75 1.82 2.52
N ALA A 246 -6.80 2.46 3.03
CA ALA A 246 -7.73 3.21 2.20
C ALA A 246 -7.05 4.45 1.61
N GLU A 247 -7.40 4.78 0.36
CA GLU A 247 -6.90 5.98 -0.30
C GLU A 247 -7.39 7.22 0.44
N ALA A 248 -6.50 8.21 0.63
CA ALA A 248 -6.78 9.49 1.29
C ALA A 248 -7.26 9.44 2.76
N VAL A 249 -7.42 8.27 3.38
CA VAL A 249 -7.84 8.14 4.80
C VAL A 249 -6.79 7.35 5.60
N PRO A 250 -5.79 8.02 6.20
CA PRO A 250 -4.60 7.36 6.75
C PRO A 250 -4.86 6.37 7.90
N ALA A 251 -5.96 6.55 8.63
CA ALA A 251 -6.37 5.70 9.76
C ALA A 251 -7.25 4.52 9.33
N LEU A 252 -7.72 4.50 8.08
CA LEU A 252 -8.68 3.53 7.58
C LEU A 252 -7.96 2.49 6.72
N TYR A 253 -8.27 1.23 6.96
CA TYR A 253 -7.79 0.09 6.23
C TYR A 253 -8.98 -0.80 5.85
N TYR A 254 -8.83 -1.58 4.79
CA TYR A 254 -9.83 -2.53 4.35
C TYR A 254 -9.20 -3.89 4.04
N PHE A 255 -10.01 -4.93 4.17
CA PHE A 255 -9.68 -6.29 3.82
C PHE A 255 -10.83 -6.84 2.98
N ASN A 256 -10.51 -7.34 1.78
CA ASN A 256 -11.50 -7.97 0.92
C ASN A 256 -11.73 -9.40 1.40
N VAL A 257 -12.97 -9.74 1.74
CA VAL A 257 -13.30 -11.05 2.29
C VAL A 257 -13.50 -12.03 1.12
N PRO A 258 -12.90 -13.23 1.15
CA PRO A 258 -13.16 -14.27 0.15
C PRO A 258 -14.65 -14.63 0.14
N GLY A 259 -15.30 -14.60 -1.03
CA GLY A 259 -16.74 -14.81 -1.16
C GLY A 259 -17.58 -13.52 -1.24
N GLY A 260 -16.95 -12.35 -1.12
CA GLY A 260 -17.61 -11.05 -1.24
C GLY A 260 -17.65 -10.28 0.08
N GLY A 261 -17.88 -8.97 -0.01
CA GLY A 261 -17.89 -8.07 1.14
C GLY A 261 -16.52 -7.48 1.49
N ARG A 262 -16.53 -6.49 2.38
CA ARG A 262 -15.35 -5.74 2.81
C ARG A 262 -15.36 -5.59 4.31
N ALA A 263 -14.31 -6.08 4.97
CA ALA A 263 -14.04 -5.71 6.35
C ALA A 263 -13.25 -4.39 6.35
N THR A 264 -13.52 -3.55 7.33
CA THR A 264 -12.89 -2.23 7.49
C THR A 264 -12.26 -2.16 8.87
N LEU A 265 -11.09 -1.57 8.95
CA LEU A 265 -10.33 -1.38 10.18
C LEU A 265 -10.00 0.10 10.31
N ILE A 266 -10.43 0.70 11.40
CA ILE A 266 -10.05 2.05 11.79
C ILE A 266 -9.07 1.93 12.93
N ARG A 267 -7.89 2.53 12.78
CA ARG A 267 -6.87 2.57 13.82
C ARG A 267 -6.65 3.99 14.30
N VAL A 268 -6.81 4.20 15.59
CA VAL A 268 -6.43 5.44 16.25
C VAL A 268 -5.47 5.09 17.37
N VAL A 269 -4.17 5.23 17.05
CA VAL A 269 -3.07 4.98 17.97
C VAL A 269 -3.05 3.51 18.42
N ASP A 270 -3.50 3.21 19.64
CA ASP A 270 -3.51 1.86 20.23
C ASP A 270 -4.88 1.20 20.09
N ASP A 271 -5.94 1.98 19.83
CA ASP A 271 -7.28 1.44 19.69
C ASP A 271 -7.56 1.10 18.24
N ILE A 272 -8.17 -0.06 18.05
CA ILE A 272 -8.53 -0.60 16.75
C ILE A 272 -10.02 -0.90 16.76
N LEU A 273 -10.75 -0.25 15.86
CA LEU A 273 -12.13 -0.59 15.56
C LEU A 273 -12.15 -1.42 14.29
N LEU A 274 -12.83 -2.55 14.37
CA LEU A 274 -12.98 -3.47 13.25
C LEU A 274 -14.47 -3.59 12.92
N THR A 275 -14.84 -3.31 11.69
CA THR A 275 -16.17 -3.60 11.16
C THR A 275 -16.05 -4.67 10.09
N TYR A 276 -16.93 -5.65 10.11
CA TYR A 276 -16.86 -6.80 9.22
C TYR A 276 -18.26 -7.40 9.06
N PRO A 277 -18.57 -7.98 7.88
CA PRO A 277 -19.78 -8.78 7.71
C PRO A 277 -19.80 -9.96 8.68
N VAL A 278 -20.97 -10.43 9.12
CA VAL A 278 -21.09 -11.50 10.12
C VAL A 278 -20.36 -12.78 9.67
N GLU A 279 -20.47 -13.13 8.39
CA GLU A 279 -19.77 -14.24 7.73
C GLU A 279 -18.24 -14.09 7.74
N ALA A 280 -17.72 -12.88 7.93
CA ALA A 280 -16.30 -12.56 7.96
C ALA A 280 -15.70 -12.52 9.38
N ARG A 281 -16.41 -13.02 10.41
CA ARG A 281 -15.90 -13.08 11.80
C ARG A 281 -14.52 -13.73 11.91
N SER A 282 -14.22 -14.73 11.08
CA SER A 282 -12.90 -15.37 11.04
C SER A 282 -11.75 -14.41 10.67
N VAL A 283 -12.02 -13.32 9.95
CA VAL A 283 -11.05 -12.25 9.66
C VAL A 283 -10.72 -11.48 10.93
N ALA A 284 -11.74 -11.17 11.74
CA ALA A 284 -11.57 -10.51 13.04
C ALA A 284 -10.72 -11.36 13.98
N GLU A 285 -11.06 -12.64 14.12
CA GLU A 285 -10.35 -13.59 14.99
C GLU A 285 -8.88 -13.77 14.58
N LYS A 286 -8.61 -13.92 13.27
CA LYS A 286 -7.23 -13.98 12.75
C LYS A 286 -6.46 -12.69 12.99
N THR A 287 -7.12 -11.54 12.86
CA THR A 287 -6.52 -10.23 13.11
C THR A 287 -6.17 -10.07 14.59
N ILE A 288 -7.09 -10.44 15.49
CA ILE A 288 -6.88 -10.46 16.94
C ILE A 288 -5.73 -11.40 17.32
N ALA A 289 -5.69 -12.62 16.77
CA ALA A 289 -4.60 -13.57 17.04
C ALA A 289 -3.24 -13.02 16.63
N LYS A 290 -3.17 -12.32 15.49
CA LYS A 290 -1.94 -11.67 15.02
C LYS A 290 -1.52 -10.49 15.89
N PHE A 291 -2.48 -9.70 16.38
CA PHE A 291 -2.16 -8.63 17.33
C PHE A 291 -1.70 -9.19 18.67
N ASN A 292 -2.32 -10.25 19.18
CA ASN A 292 -1.86 -10.93 20.39
C ASN A 292 -0.43 -11.47 20.23
N GLU A 293 -0.09 -12.10 19.10
CA GLU A 293 1.29 -12.53 18.81
C GLU A 293 2.26 -11.34 18.78
N PHE A 294 1.84 -10.19 18.26
CA PHE A 294 2.69 -9.00 18.11
C PHE A 294 2.88 -8.21 19.41
N TYR A 295 1.86 -8.20 20.26
CA TYR A 295 1.81 -7.44 21.52
C TYR A 295 1.89 -8.35 22.74
N ASP A 296 2.56 -9.50 22.64
CA ASP A 296 2.82 -10.43 23.75
C ASP A 296 1.58 -10.81 24.58
N ASN A 297 0.44 -11.00 23.90
CA ASN A 297 -0.90 -11.27 24.45
C ASN A 297 -1.52 -10.15 25.30
N ASP A 298 -1.06 -8.91 25.14
CA ASP A 298 -1.59 -7.73 25.85
C ASP A 298 -2.72 -7.01 25.07
N VAL A 299 -3.54 -7.76 24.32
CA VAL A 299 -4.65 -7.19 23.53
C VAL A 299 -5.98 -7.43 24.23
N SER A 300 -6.60 -6.37 24.73
CA SER A 300 -7.99 -6.40 25.21
C SER A 300 -8.96 -6.30 24.03
N VAL A 301 -10.00 -7.15 24.01
CA VAL A 301 -11.02 -7.15 22.96
C VAL A 301 -12.39 -6.87 23.55
N CYS A 302 -13.10 -5.90 22.96
CA CYS A 302 -14.51 -5.63 23.22
C CYS A 302 -15.30 -5.96 21.96
N TRP A 303 -16.24 -6.91 22.05
CA TRP A 303 -17.18 -7.20 20.98
C TRP A 303 -18.38 -6.25 21.14
N ASP A 304 -18.83 -5.68 20.02
CA ASP A 304 -19.97 -4.75 19.96
C ASP A 304 -19.83 -3.50 20.84
N PRO A 305 -18.75 -2.72 20.70
CA PRO A 305 -18.57 -1.49 21.47
C PRO A 305 -19.61 -0.42 21.09
N ASP A 306 -20.05 0.36 22.09
CA ASP A 306 -20.91 1.54 21.89
C ASP A 306 -20.11 2.84 21.66
N SER A 307 -18.79 2.77 21.86
CA SER A 307 -17.87 3.90 21.76
C SER A 307 -16.48 3.47 21.31
N PHE A 308 -15.77 4.38 20.64
CA PHE A 308 -14.41 4.18 20.16
C PHE A 308 -13.64 5.50 20.25
N VAL A 309 -12.61 5.55 21.09
CA VAL A 309 -11.68 6.71 21.20
C VAL A 309 -12.40 8.03 21.48
N GLY A 310 -13.40 8.01 22.37
CA GLY A 310 -14.20 9.20 22.68
C GLY A 310 -15.20 9.61 21.59
N TYR A 311 -15.45 8.74 20.61
CA TYR A 311 -16.57 8.83 19.68
C TYR A 311 -17.65 7.83 20.08
N ALA A 312 -18.92 8.21 19.93
CA ALA A 312 -20.02 7.25 19.97
C ALA A 312 -20.05 6.48 18.64
N ILE A 313 -20.32 5.19 18.71
CA ILE A 313 -20.53 4.36 17.52
C ILE A 313 -22.03 4.30 17.28
N ILE A 314 -22.45 4.77 16.11
CA ILE A 314 -23.84 4.74 15.69
C ILE A 314 -23.92 3.83 14.47
N ASP A 315 -24.63 2.72 14.61
CA ASP A 315 -24.89 1.81 13.52
C ASP A 315 -26.24 2.15 12.87
N ASP A 316 -26.25 2.39 11.56
CA ASP A 316 -27.47 2.57 10.79
C ASP A 316 -27.85 1.23 10.13
N PRO A 317 -28.83 0.49 10.68
CA PRO A 317 -29.20 -0.82 10.15
C PRO A 317 -29.83 -0.74 8.75
N THR A 318 -30.28 0.45 8.33
CA THR A 318 -30.93 0.65 7.03
C THR A 318 -29.89 0.72 5.92
N THR A 319 -28.79 1.42 6.18
CA THR A 319 -27.71 1.63 5.21
C THR A 319 -26.51 0.71 5.45
N GLY A 320 -26.47 0.03 6.61
CA GLY A 320 -25.30 -0.71 7.09
C GLY A 320 -24.12 0.19 7.42
N ALA A 321 -24.34 1.50 7.59
CA ALA A 321 -23.28 2.46 7.80
C ALA A 321 -22.97 2.61 9.30
N VAL A 322 -21.69 2.42 9.64
CA VAL A 322 -21.18 2.74 10.97
C VAL A 322 -20.64 4.17 10.99
N THR A 323 -21.20 5.00 11.86
CA THR A 323 -20.82 6.41 12.03
C THR A 323 -20.13 6.62 13.37
N LEU A 324 -18.95 7.24 13.34
CA LEU A 324 -18.26 7.72 14.54
C LEU A 324 -18.68 9.17 14.84
N ASN A 325 -19.40 9.39 15.94
CA ASN A 325 -19.99 10.69 16.28
C ASN A 325 -19.45 11.23 17.61
N MET A 326 -18.66 12.29 17.53
CA MET A 326 -18.11 12.98 18.71
C MET A 326 -19.17 13.81 19.44
N ALA A 327 -20.10 14.44 18.71
CA ALA A 327 -21.11 15.31 19.30
C ALA A 327 -22.03 14.52 20.24
N SER A 328 -22.48 13.34 19.80
CA SER A 328 -23.30 12.45 20.63
C SER A 328 -22.55 11.96 21.87
N HIS A 329 -21.24 11.71 21.76
CA HIS A 329 -20.42 11.31 22.92
C HIS A 329 -20.27 12.46 23.93
N ILE A 330 -20.03 13.68 23.45
CA ILE A 330 -20.00 14.89 24.30
C ILE A 330 -21.34 15.08 24.98
N GLU A 331 -22.45 14.97 24.26
CA GLU A 331 -23.79 15.12 24.84
C GLU A 331 -24.04 14.08 25.94
N HIS A 332 -23.66 12.82 25.71
CA HIS A 332 -23.76 11.77 26.72
C HIS A 332 -22.91 12.10 27.97
N ALA A 333 -21.66 12.52 27.77
CA ALA A 333 -20.78 12.92 28.87
C ALA A 333 -21.33 14.12 29.66
N VAL A 334 -21.88 15.12 28.97
CA VAL A 334 -22.51 16.29 29.62
C VAL A 334 -23.74 15.87 30.43
N ARG A 335 -24.60 14.98 29.89
CA ARG A 335 -25.75 14.44 30.63
C ARG A 335 -25.33 13.70 31.90
N GLN A 336 -24.25 12.93 31.83
CA GLN A 336 -23.78 12.11 32.93
C GLN A 336 -23.05 12.91 34.01
N TYR A 337 -22.12 13.78 33.62
CA TYR A 337 -21.19 14.42 34.55
C TYR A 337 -21.54 15.87 34.88
N VAL A 338 -22.25 16.57 34.00
CA VAL A 338 -22.59 17.99 34.19
C VAL A 338 -24.03 18.32 33.75
N PRO A 339 -25.05 17.60 34.27
CA PRO A 339 -26.43 17.74 33.80
C PRO A 339 -26.98 19.17 33.92
N ALA A 340 -26.46 19.97 34.86
CA ALA A 340 -26.86 21.37 35.06
C ALA A 340 -26.64 22.26 33.81
N LEU A 341 -25.67 21.94 32.95
CA LEU A 341 -25.42 22.70 31.71
C LEU A 341 -26.54 22.50 30.67
N LEU A 342 -27.25 21.38 30.73
CA LEU A 342 -28.38 21.09 29.84
C LEU A 342 -29.69 21.64 30.41
N ALA A 343 -29.82 21.70 31.73
CA ALA A 343 -30.99 22.28 32.40
C ALA A 343 -31.04 23.81 32.32
N ASN A 344 -29.88 24.47 32.36
CA ASN A 344 -29.76 25.93 32.25
C ASN A 344 -28.75 26.29 31.14
N PRO A 345 -29.17 26.27 29.86
CA PRO A 345 -28.28 26.66 28.78
C PRO A 345 -27.77 28.09 29.03
N PRO A 346 -26.47 28.36 28.89
CA PRO A 346 -25.93 29.70 29.13
C PRO A 346 -26.67 30.71 28.25
N GLN A 347 -27.31 31.69 28.89
CA GLN A 347 -27.97 32.78 28.17
C GLN A 347 -26.93 33.44 27.28
N ARG A 348 -27.21 33.50 25.96
CA ARG A 348 -26.32 34.20 25.01
C ARG A 348 -26.06 35.59 25.57
N PRO A 349 -24.80 36.04 25.66
CA PRO A 349 -24.52 37.40 26.08
C PRO A 349 -25.29 38.33 25.15
N THR A 350 -26.24 39.07 25.72
CA THR A 350 -26.97 40.11 25.01
C THR A 350 -25.92 41.03 24.42
N ARG A 351 -25.86 41.11 23.08
CA ARG A 351 -25.02 42.08 22.39
C ARG A 351 -25.31 43.44 23.03
N ARG A 352 -24.30 44.02 23.68
CA ARG A 352 -24.43 45.37 24.22
C ARG A 352 -24.76 46.30 23.04
N PRO A 353 -25.72 47.22 23.22
CA PRO A 353 -26.17 48.13 22.17
C PRO A 353 -25.03 49.02 21.64
#